data_AF-A0A2E7ZPW3-F1
#
_entry.id   AF-A0A2E7ZPW3-F1
#
_cell.length_a   1.000
_cell.length_b   1.000
_cell.length_c   1.000
_cell.angle_alpha   90.00
_cell.angle_beta   90.00
_cell.angle_gamma   90.00
#
_symmetry.space_group_name_H-M   'P 1'
#
loop_
_entity.id
_entity.type
_entity.pdbx_description
1 polymer ?
#
loop_
_entity_poly.entity_id
_entity_poly.type
_entity_poly.pdbx_seq_one_letter_code
_entity_poly.pdbx_strand_id
1 'polypeptide(L)'
;MNHYFQSLLARPNTPPTRLSLFTERCGYFYAVLGFSFLFAPNAQAALGLLPPFSGQEEGLYRLIGLALGFIGYFYIFGGRGQSKTFGLATVLDRLVVPFLGLYIYLSSSIEVMIVLPLCIIDPILGATAYWLWRKDEADAQG
;
A
#
# COMPACT_ATOMS: atom_id res chain seq x y z
N MET A 1 -20.97 -17.41 13.77
CA MET A 1 -19.78 -16.64 13.34
C MET A 1 -18.93 -16.40 14.59
N ASN A 2 -17.68 -16.91 14.62
CA ASN A 2 -16.88 -16.96 15.86
C ASN A 2 -16.58 -15.55 16.41
N HIS A 3 -16.57 -15.40 17.75
CA HIS A 3 -16.31 -14.14 18.47
C HIS A 3 -15.06 -13.40 17.95
N TYR A 4 -14.01 -14.14 17.59
CA TYR A 4 -12.80 -13.59 16.96
C TYR A 4 -13.08 -12.74 15.71
N PHE A 5 -13.87 -13.24 14.76
CA PHE A 5 -14.16 -12.51 13.52
C PHE A 5 -15.03 -11.28 13.77
N GLN A 6 -15.92 -11.35 14.77
CA GLN A 6 -16.71 -10.18 15.17
C GLN A 6 -15.80 -9.09 15.75
N SER A 7 -14.84 -9.45 16.61
CA SER A 7 -13.86 -8.50 17.16
C SER A 7 -12.93 -7.94 16.08
N LEU A 8 -12.46 -8.79 15.15
CA LEU A 8 -11.59 -8.38 14.04
C LEU A 8 -12.27 -7.40 13.07
N LEU A 9 -13.57 -7.62 12.81
CA LEU A 9 -14.35 -6.80 11.89
C LEU A 9 -15.07 -5.62 12.57
N ALA A 10 -14.97 -5.50 13.90
CA ALA A 10 -15.49 -4.35 14.60
C ALA A 10 -14.79 -3.06 14.12
N ARG A 11 -15.51 -1.93 14.21
CA ARG A 11 -14.96 -0.59 13.99
C ARG A 11 -15.13 0.21 15.29
N PRO A 12 -14.22 1.18 15.57
CA PRO A 12 -14.45 2.14 16.64
C PRO A 12 -15.77 2.88 16.45
N ASN A 13 -16.44 3.23 17.55
CA ASN A 13 -17.69 3.99 17.53
C ASN A 13 -17.48 5.49 17.21
N THR A 14 -16.23 5.93 17.10
CA THR A 14 -15.86 7.28 16.69
C THR A 14 -15.93 7.43 15.17
N PRO A 15 -16.36 8.60 14.65
CA PRO A 15 -16.32 8.86 13.22
C PRO A 15 -14.87 8.79 12.72
N PRO A 16 -14.62 8.10 11.59
CA PRO A 16 -13.26 7.94 11.08
C PRO A 16 -12.70 9.27 10.56
N THR A 17 -11.42 9.53 10.83
CA THR A 17 -10.70 10.69 10.31
C THR A 17 -10.44 10.55 8.81
N ARG A 18 -10.11 11.66 8.12
CA ARG A 18 -9.79 11.61 6.69
C ARG A 18 -8.53 10.79 6.45
N LEU A 19 -7.53 10.91 7.33
CA LEU A 19 -6.33 10.09 7.31
C LEU A 19 -6.68 8.59 7.40
N SER A 20 -7.52 8.20 8.37
CA SER A 20 -7.92 6.80 8.58
C SER A 20 -8.62 6.22 7.34
N LEU A 21 -9.59 6.95 6.77
CA LEU A 21 -10.29 6.52 5.55
C LEU A 21 -9.35 6.44 4.34
N PHE A 22 -8.43 7.39 4.22
CA PHE A 22 -7.45 7.39 3.15
C PHE A 22 -6.50 6.19 3.24
N THR A 23 -5.95 5.92 4.43
CA THR A 23 -5.10 4.74 4.68
C THR A 23 -5.85 3.43 4.39
N GLU A 24 -7.11 3.30 4.82
CA GLU A 24 -7.95 2.13 4.52
C GLU A 24 -8.13 1.95 3.00
N ARG A 25 -8.42 3.03 2.26
CA ARG A 25 -8.59 3.00 0.80
C ARG A 25 -7.32 2.62 0.06
N CYS A 26 -6.18 3.17 0.47
CA CYS A 26 -4.88 2.72 -0.03
C CYS A 26 -4.69 1.23 0.22
N GLY A 27 -5.08 0.74 1.40
CA GLY A 27 -4.99 -0.68 1.73
C GLY A 27 -5.75 -1.59 0.77
N TYR A 28 -7.00 -1.25 0.43
CA TYR A 28 -7.74 -2.01 -0.59
C TYR A 28 -7.05 -1.95 -1.97
N PHE A 29 -6.53 -0.79 -2.35
CA PHE A 29 -5.79 -0.66 -3.62
C PHE A 29 -4.56 -1.56 -3.66
N TYR A 30 -3.70 -1.53 -2.64
CA TYR A 30 -2.51 -2.40 -2.57
C TYR A 30 -2.89 -3.88 -2.46
N ALA A 31 -3.98 -4.23 -1.77
CA ALA A 31 -4.44 -5.61 -1.67
C ALA A 31 -4.89 -6.15 -3.04
N VAL A 32 -5.72 -5.38 -3.77
CA VAL A 32 -6.17 -5.75 -5.12
C VAL A 32 -4.99 -5.86 -6.07
N LEU A 33 -4.09 -4.87 -6.05
CA LEU A 33 -2.89 -4.89 -6.88
C LEU A 33 -2.02 -6.10 -6.54
N GLY A 34 -1.70 -6.32 -5.27
CA GLY A 34 -0.87 -7.43 -4.81
C GLY A 34 -1.44 -8.80 -5.15
N PHE A 35 -2.75 -9.00 -4.92
CA PHE A 35 -3.41 -10.25 -5.31
C PHE A 35 -3.47 -10.44 -6.82
N SER A 36 -3.55 -9.37 -7.62
CA SER A 36 -3.44 -9.47 -9.07
C SER A 36 -2.07 -10.00 -9.50
N PHE A 37 -0.97 -9.53 -8.89
CA PHE A 37 0.37 -10.05 -9.13
C PHE A 37 0.56 -11.48 -8.60
N LEU A 38 -0.07 -11.81 -7.47
CA LEU A 38 0.08 -13.12 -6.83
C LEU A 38 -0.66 -14.24 -7.57
N PHE A 39 -1.92 -14.02 -7.96
CA PHE A 39 -2.77 -15.05 -8.56
C PHE A 39 -2.82 -15.00 -10.09
N ALA A 40 -2.63 -13.81 -10.67
CA ALA A 40 -2.71 -13.61 -12.11
C ALA A 40 -1.52 -12.76 -12.63
N PRO A 41 -0.26 -13.20 -12.43
CA PRO A 41 0.93 -12.41 -12.80
C PRO A 41 1.01 -12.08 -14.31
N ASN A 42 0.36 -12.86 -15.17
CA ASN A 42 0.30 -12.57 -16.61
C ASN A 42 -0.72 -11.47 -16.96
N ALA A 43 -1.62 -11.11 -16.05
CA ALA A 43 -2.64 -10.10 -16.31
C ALA A 43 -2.00 -8.72 -16.56
N GLN A 44 -0.90 -8.41 -15.87
CA GLN A 44 -0.21 -7.13 -16.00
C GLN A 44 0.46 -7.01 -17.38
N ALA A 45 1.02 -8.11 -17.90
CA ALA A 45 1.52 -8.19 -19.26
C ALA A 45 0.40 -8.12 -20.30
N ALA A 46 -0.72 -8.82 -20.07
CA ALA A 46 -1.88 -8.78 -20.96
C ALA A 46 -2.52 -7.37 -21.05
N LEU A 47 -2.43 -6.58 -19.97
CA LEU A 47 -2.88 -5.19 -19.92
C LEU A 47 -1.86 -4.21 -20.52
N GLY A 48 -0.69 -4.69 -20.97
CA GLY A 48 0.39 -3.86 -21.51
C GLY A 48 1.10 -2.99 -20.47
N LEU A 49 0.95 -3.30 -19.18
CA LEU A 49 1.56 -2.54 -18.08
C LEU A 49 3.01 -2.94 -17.83
N LEU A 50 3.36 -4.20 -18.12
CA LEU A 50 4.69 -4.78 -17.95
C LEU A 50 5.03 -5.63 -19.17
N PRO A 51 6.31 -5.81 -19.50
CA PRO A 51 6.68 -6.75 -20.55
C PRO A 51 6.29 -8.20 -20.16
N PRO A 52 6.10 -9.08 -21.15
CA PRO A 52 5.94 -10.51 -20.88
C PRO A 52 7.15 -11.07 -20.13
N PHE A 53 6.90 -11.98 -19.18
CA PHE A 53 7.96 -12.61 -18.39
C PHE A 53 9.03 -13.27 -19.25
N SER A 54 10.27 -13.15 -18.81
CA SER A 54 11.40 -13.90 -19.36
C SER A 54 11.99 -14.84 -18.30
N GLY A 55 12.14 -16.12 -18.64
CA GLY A 55 12.74 -17.11 -17.74
C GLY A 55 11.94 -17.34 -16.45
N GLN A 56 12.57 -17.11 -15.28
CA GLN A 56 12.00 -17.43 -13.96
C GLN A 56 11.50 -16.21 -13.17
N GLU A 57 11.23 -15.09 -13.85
CA GLU A 57 10.77 -13.84 -13.23
C GLU A 57 9.39 -13.98 -12.55
N GLU A 58 8.54 -14.90 -13.00
CA GLU A 58 7.18 -15.08 -12.47
C GLU A 58 7.16 -15.28 -10.94
N GLY A 59 8.12 -16.04 -10.40
CA GLY A 59 8.22 -16.27 -8.95
C GLY A 59 8.48 -14.98 -8.17
N LEU A 60 9.32 -14.09 -8.71
CA LEU A 60 9.61 -12.79 -8.11
C LEU A 60 8.37 -11.88 -8.13
N TYR A 61 7.61 -11.87 -9.22
CA TYR A 61 6.39 -11.06 -9.33
C TYR A 61 5.31 -11.54 -8.37
N ARG A 62 5.17 -12.86 -8.18
CA ARG A 62 4.27 -13.41 -7.17
C ARG A 62 4.72 -13.03 -5.75
N LEU A 63 6.02 -13.01 -5.47
CA LEU A 63 6.56 -12.58 -4.17
C LEU A 63 6.30 -11.09 -3.92
N ILE A 64 6.47 -10.24 -4.94
CA ILE A 64 6.10 -8.82 -4.88
C ILE A 64 4.59 -8.69 -4.63
N GLY A 65 3.78 -9.47 -5.34
CA GLY A 65 2.33 -9.52 -5.14
C GLY A 65 1.94 -9.90 -3.72
N LEU A 66 2.62 -10.88 -3.12
CA LEU A 66 2.42 -11.27 -1.73
C LEU A 66 2.78 -10.12 -0.76
N ALA A 67 3.91 -9.45 -0.97
CA ALA A 67 4.33 -8.30 -0.17
C ALA A 67 3.31 -7.15 -0.25
N LEU A 68 2.88 -6.78 -1.46
CA LEU A 68 1.84 -5.77 -1.67
C LEU A 68 0.51 -6.17 -1.04
N GLY A 69 0.15 -7.46 -1.10
CA GLY A 69 -1.02 -8.01 -0.43
C GLY A 69 -0.98 -7.83 1.09
N PHE A 70 0.18 -8.09 1.71
CA PHE A 70 0.37 -7.86 3.15
C PHE A 70 0.36 -6.38 3.51
N ILE A 71 0.98 -5.51 2.71
CA ILE A 71 0.89 -4.05 2.89
C ILE A 71 -0.58 -3.62 2.86
N GLY A 72 -1.34 -4.10 1.87
CA GLY A 72 -2.77 -3.84 1.75
C GLY A 72 -3.56 -4.28 2.96
N TYR A 73 -3.32 -5.51 3.45
CA TYR A 73 -3.91 -6.03 4.68
C TYR A 73 -3.62 -5.13 5.89
N PHE A 74 -2.35 -4.77 6.12
CA PHE A 74 -1.97 -3.91 7.24
C PHE A 74 -2.61 -2.53 7.14
N TYR A 75 -2.67 -1.93 5.96
CA TYR A 75 -3.29 -0.63 5.75
C TYR A 75 -4.81 -0.66 5.93
N ILE A 76 -5.50 -1.71 5.50
CA ILE A 76 -6.94 -1.90 5.74
C ILE A 76 -7.21 -1.92 7.24
N PHE A 77 -6.55 -2.81 7.99
CA PHE A 77 -6.83 -2.97 9.41
C PHE A 77 -6.29 -1.81 10.26
N GLY A 78 -5.12 -1.28 9.92
CA GLY A 78 -4.56 -0.11 10.59
C GLY A 78 -5.37 1.16 10.36
N GLY A 79 -5.88 1.35 9.13
CA GLY A 79 -6.84 2.42 8.80
C GLY A 79 -8.15 2.27 9.54
N ARG A 80 -8.76 1.06 9.52
CA ARG A 80 -10.01 0.74 10.24
C ARG A 80 -9.90 0.93 11.75
N GLY A 81 -8.73 0.69 12.32
CA GLY A 81 -8.44 0.90 13.74
C GLY A 81 -8.37 2.38 14.15
N GLN A 82 -8.43 3.32 13.20
CA GLN A 82 -8.40 4.78 13.41
C GLN A 82 -7.19 5.27 14.24
N SER A 83 -6.10 4.51 14.28
CA SER A 83 -4.89 4.92 14.98
C SER A 83 -4.15 6.01 14.22
N LYS A 84 -4.09 7.21 14.81
CA LYS A 84 -3.31 8.35 14.28
C LYS A 84 -1.85 7.98 14.02
N THR A 85 -1.23 7.26 14.95
CA THR A 85 0.17 6.82 14.86
C THR A 85 0.37 5.89 13.67
N PHE A 86 -0.56 4.96 13.41
CA PHE A 86 -0.47 4.09 12.25
C PHE A 86 -0.54 4.89 10.94
N GLY A 87 -1.52 5.79 10.82
CA GLY A 87 -1.64 6.65 9.64
C GLY A 87 -0.38 7.48 9.38
N LEU A 88 0.20 8.09 10.42
CA LEU A 88 1.46 8.83 10.33
C LEU A 88 2.66 7.95 9.96
N ALA A 89 2.74 6.72 10.48
CA ALA A 89 3.79 5.79 10.12
C ALA A 89 3.78 5.48 8.61
N THR A 90 2.58 5.39 7.99
CA THR A 90 2.47 5.19 6.54
C THR A 90 3.02 6.36 5.71
N VAL A 91 3.08 7.57 6.25
CA VAL A 91 3.69 8.72 5.56
C VAL A 91 5.19 8.47 5.38
N LEU A 92 5.88 8.16 6.47
CA LEU A 92 7.33 7.94 6.45
C LEU A 92 7.68 6.71 5.63
N ASP A 93 6.96 5.61 5.84
CA ASP A 93 7.08 4.36 5.07
C ASP A 93 7.10 4.63 3.56
N ARG A 94 6.11 5.38 3.07
CA ARG A 94 5.97 5.71 1.65
C ARG A 94 7.01 6.70 1.11
N LEU A 95 7.47 7.63 1.95
CA LEU A 95 8.52 8.59 1.55
C LEU A 95 9.91 7.94 1.46
N VAL A 96 10.11 6.79 2.12
CA VAL A 96 11.37 6.03 2.07
C VAL A 96 11.47 5.19 0.79
N VAL A 97 10.34 4.81 0.18
CA VAL A 97 10.28 3.93 -1.00
C VAL A 97 11.20 4.35 -2.16
N PRO A 98 11.29 5.64 -2.57
CA PRO A 98 12.19 6.05 -3.64
C PRO A 98 13.68 5.79 -3.34
N PHE A 99 14.09 5.90 -2.07
CA PHE A 99 15.47 5.64 -1.67
C PHE A 99 15.78 4.14 -1.77
N LEU A 100 14.84 3.29 -1.35
CA LEU A 100 14.95 1.84 -1.50
C LEU A 100 14.92 1.43 -2.98
N GLY A 101 14.04 2.04 -3.77
CA GLY A 101 13.97 1.81 -5.21
C GLY A 101 15.22 2.25 -5.95
N LEU A 102 15.84 3.37 -5.56
CA LEU A 102 17.13 3.80 -6.08
C LEU A 102 18.23 2.77 -5.77
N TYR A 103 18.27 2.25 -4.55
CA TYR A 103 19.21 1.18 -4.18
C TYR A 103 19.01 -0.08 -5.03
N ILE A 104 17.75 -0.52 -5.21
CA ILE A 104 17.41 -1.67 -6.06
C ILE A 104 17.84 -1.42 -7.51
N TYR A 105 17.57 -0.23 -8.05
CA TYR A 105 17.99 0.15 -9.40
C TYR A 105 19.51 0.06 -9.58
N LEU A 106 20.29 0.62 -8.64
CA LEU A 106 21.75 0.57 -8.68
C LEU A 106 22.30 -0.87 -8.57
N SER A 107 21.57 -1.77 -7.90
CA SER A 107 21.94 -3.18 -7.77
C SER A 107 21.60 -4.06 -9.00
N SER A 108 20.98 -3.50 -10.05
CA SER A 108 20.57 -4.21 -11.29
C SER A 108 19.74 -5.49 -11.06
N SER A 109 19.01 -5.56 -9.95
CA SER A 109 18.38 -6.82 -9.50
C SER A 109 16.93 -7.02 -9.97
N ILE A 110 16.25 -5.95 -10.41
CA ILE A 110 14.82 -5.96 -10.74
C ILE A 110 14.54 -5.03 -11.93
N GLU A 111 13.55 -5.38 -12.76
CA GLU A 111 13.09 -4.57 -13.88
C GLU A 111 12.59 -3.18 -13.42
N VAL A 112 13.05 -2.12 -14.10
CA VAL A 112 12.75 -0.72 -13.77
C VAL A 112 11.24 -0.45 -13.77
N MET A 113 10.48 -1.06 -14.68
CA MET A 113 9.04 -0.82 -14.83
C MET A 113 8.23 -1.29 -13.62
N ILE A 114 8.78 -2.18 -12.78
CA ILE A 114 8.15 -2.59 -11.52
C ILE A 114 8.42 -1.57 -10.41
N VAL A 115 9.67 -1.10 -10.33
CA VAL A 115 10.14 -0.24 -9.23
C VAL A 115 9.68 1.20 -9.39
N LEU A 116 9.72 1.71 -10.63
CA LEU A 116 9.47 3.12 -10.93
C LEU A 116 8.05 3.58 -10.54
N PRO A 117 6.96 2.84 -10.82
CA PRO A 117 5.63 3.25 -10.40
C PRO A 117 5.50 3.40 -8.88
N LEU A 118 6.09 2.50 -8.10
CA LEU A 118 6.08 2.57 -6.63
C LEU A 118 6.87 3.79 -6.13
N CYS A 119 8.04 4.05 -6.71
CA CYS A 119 8.86 5.22 -6.38
C CYS A 119 8.17 6.57 -6.67
N ILE A 120 7.16 6.60 -7.56
CA ILE A 120 6.41 7.82 -7.87
C ILE A 120 5.13 7.88 -7.03
N ILE A 121 4.35 6.80 -7.02
CA ILE A 121 3.03 6.76 -6.39
C ILE A 121 3.17 6.87 -4.88
N ASP A 122 4.11 6.16 -4.25
CA ASP A 122 4.18 6.09 -2.80
C ASP A 122 4.48 7.47 -2.18
N PRO A 123 5.47 8.26 -2.63
CA PRO A 123 5.68 9.62 -2.10
C PRO A 123 4.48 10.53 -2.26
N ILE A 124 3.75 10.45 -3.39
CA ILE A 124 2.53 11.24 -3.62
C ILE A 124 1.46 10.84 -2.60
N LEU A 125 1.27 9.54 -2.38
CA LEU A 125 0.32 9.02 -1.39
C LEU A 125 0.76 9.36 0.05
N GLY A 126 2.06 9.36 0.34
CA GLY A 126 2.63 9.76 1.63
C GLY A 126 2.41 11.25 1.91
N ALA A 127 2.72 12.11 0.95
CA ALA A 127 2.46 13.55 1.02
C ALA A 127 0.96 13.85 1.19
N THR A 128 0.11 13.10 0.47
CA THR A 128 -1.36 13.21 0.59
C THR A 128 -1.83 12.81 2.00
N ALA A 129 -1.35 11.69 2.54
CA ALA A 129 -1.65 11.28 3.91
C ALA A 129 -1.23 12.34 4.93
N TYR A 130 -0.03 12.91 4.79
CA TYR A 130 0.44 13.99 5.65
C TYR A 130 -0.44 15.24 5.57
N TRP A 131 -0.85 15.63 4.37
CA TRP A 131 -1.74 16.77 4.18
C TRP A 131 -3.13 16.53 4.79
N LEU A 132 -3.70 15.33 4.63
CA LEU A 132 -4.97 14.97 5.26
C LEU A 132 -4.88 14.99 6.77
N TRP A 133 -3.78 14.46 7.33
CA TRP A 133 -3.53 14.54 8.76
C TRP A 133 -3.52 15.98 9.26
N ARG A 134 -2.80 16.89 8.59
CA ARG A 134 -2.76 18.31 8.98
C ARG A 134 -4.14 18.95 9.01
N LYS A 135 -5.02 18.57 8.09
CA LYS A 135 -6.41 19.05 8.08
C LYS A 135 -7.22 18.48 9.23
N ASP A 136 -7.07 17.19 9.52
CA ASP A 136 -7.74 16.56 10.66
C ASP A 136 -7.32 17.19 12.00
N GLU A 137 -6.05 17.61 12.16
CA GLU A 137 -5.60 18.33 13.35
C GLU A 137 -6.14 19.76 13.45
N ALA A 138 -6.21 20.48 12.33
CA ALA A 138 -6.74 21.84 12.31
C ALA A 138 -8.23 21.86 12.68
N ASP A 139 -9.00 20.91 12.16
CA ASP A 139 -10.44 20.76 12.46
C ASP A 139 -10.68 20.33 13.91
N ALA A 140 -9.71 19.71 14.59
CA ALA A 140 -9.82 19.30 15.99
C ALA A 140 -9.51 20.43 17.01
N GLN A 141 -8.88 21.52 16.55
CA GLN A 141 -8.47 22.66 17.39
C GLN A 141 -9.39 23.89 17.28
N GLY A 142 -10.28 23.92 16.29
CA GLY A 142 -11.28 24.98 16.08
C GLY A 142 -12.65 24.60 16.62
#